data_AF-A0A6G3UTH0-F1
#
_entry.id   AF-A0A6G3UTH0-F1
#
_cell.length_a   1.000
_cell.length_b   1.000
_cell.length_c   1.000
_cell.angle_alpha   90.00
_cell.angle_beta   90.00
_cell.angle_gamma   90.00
#
_symmetry.space_group_name_H-M   'P 1'
#
loop_
_entity.id
_entity.type
_entity.pdbx_description
1 polymer ?
#
loop_
_entity_poly.entity_id
_entity_poly.type
_entity_poly.pdbx_seq_one_letter_code
_entity_poly.pdbx_strand_id
1 'polypeptide(L)'
;AVLLVGAQAGQAAATTAYADRQRLKQLDDYAPWGERRRLEAEAVAGADGWPRYRTDPGLEQSTANDPLTVGGQGGAYYSSHTPDVTTRTFLALGAGWTSRGRALQSPDNPVTDAVFSVGARVHMPRDPHQVWNRPDARPVTVTRQDVPPLVTVRPPGAAASGWERSPFRNQERLLGARVYTLPTTALRSDDGAPVADRNARAYEVEPGSYTLSASCPAGSRVFLWTPDLFGTALLGTAGDPQDVRGDLPARRAGILPLGPGSGRIAVTLRVERPGSVPHDSIGCLAPDRLAAAVAGLKRTGATRVTVSGSGVRAELPAGARGVAVLAAPRIAGWTC
;
A
#
# COMPACT_ATOMS: atom_id res chain seq x y z
N ALA A 1 1.08 42.09 45.64
CA ALA A 1 1.00 42.32 44.18
C ALA A 1 2.27 41.88 43.44
N VAL A 2 3.44 42.47 43.72
CA VAL A 2 4.70 42.16 43.00
C VAL A 2 5.10 40.68 43.05
N LEU A 3 5.03 40.03 44.22
CA LEU A 3 5.33 38.59 44.36
C LEU A 3 4.39 37.70 43.55
N LEU A 4 3.09 38.04 43.54
CA LEU A 4 2.09 37.31 42.75
C LEU A 4 2.37 37.47 41.25
N VAL A 5 2.66 38.68 40.79
CA VAL A 5 3.00 38.96 39.39
C VAL A 5 4.28 38.23 38.99
N GLY A 6 5.32 38.27 39.84
CA GLY A 6 6.58 37.56 39.59
C GLY A 6 6.40 36.05 39.54
N ALA A 7 5.61 35.47 40.45
CA ALA A 7 5.29 34.04 40.46
C ALA A 7 4.51 33.63 39.20
N GLN A 8 3.51 34.41 38.81
CA GLN A 8 2.72 34.14 37.59
C GLN A 8 3.58 34.27 36.32
N ALA A 9 4.44 35.29 36.24
CA ALA A 9 5.36 35.46 35.11
C ALA A 9 6.39 34.32 35.03
N GLY A 10 6.96 33.93 36.19
CA GLY A 10 7.89 32.80 36.27
C GLY A 10 7.26 31.47 35.88
N GLN A 11 6.05 31.19 36.38
CA GLN A 11 5.29 30.01 35.99
C GLN A 11 4.97 30.02 34.48
N ALA A 12 4.48 31.14 33.93
CA ALA A 12 4.18 31.24 32.51
C ALA A 12 5.43 31.03 31.65
N ALA A 13 6.56 31.64 32.00
CA ALA A 13 7.83 31.45 31.29
C ALA A 13 8.32 30.00 31.36
N ALA A 14 8.26 29.36 32.54
CA ALA A 14 8.63 27.96 32.72
C ALA A 14 7.72 27.02 31.93
N THR A 15 6.40 27.25 31.96
CA THR A 15 5.43 26.47 31.18
C THR A 15 5.64 26.64 29.68
N THR A 16 5.86 27.86 29.18
CA THR A 16 6.15 28.10 27.77
C THR A 16 7.47 27.44 27.34
N ALA A 17 8.54 27.59 28.11
CA ALA A 17 9.83 26.98 27.81
C ALA A 17 9.75 25.44 27.82
N TYR A 18 9.02 24.86 28.78
CA TYR A 18 8.77 23.43 28.82
C TYR A 18 7.94 22.98 27.61
N ALA A 19 6.82 23.66 27.33
CA ALA A 19 5.95 23.36 26.22
C ALA A 19 6.70 23.41 24.88
N ASP A 20 7.54 24.43 24.66
CA ASP A 20 8.31 24.59 23.43
C ASP A 20 9.36 23.46 23.27
N ARG A 21 10.05 23.12 24.35
CA ARG A 21 10.97 21.97 24.37
C ARG A 21 10.25 20.63 24.12
N GLN A 22 9.03 20.48 24.62
CA GLN A 22 8.23 19.28 24.39
C GLN A 22 7.63 19.23 22.98
N ARG A 23 7.30 20.37 22.38
CA ARG A 23 6.76 20.43 21.00
C ARG A 23 7.69 19.73 20.01
N LEU A 24 8.99 19.99 20.10
CA LEU A 24 10.00 19.33 19.25
C LEU A 24 10.11 17.80 19.46
N LYS A 25 9.55 17.26 20.54
CA LYS A 25 9.54 15.82 20.85
C LYS A 25 8.19 15.14 20.62
N GLN A 26 7.11 15.92 20.55
CA GLN A 26 5.74 15.42 20.57
C GLN A 26 4.94 15.79 19.33
N LEU A 27 5.29 16.87 18.63
CA LEU A 27 4.69 17.22 17.34
C LEU A 27 5.48 16.53 16.24
N ASP A 28 4.75 15.92 15.31
CA ASP A 28 5.35 15.42 14.08
C ASP A 28 5.97 16.60 13.33
N ASP A 29 7.24 16.45 12.97
CA ASP A 29 7.92 17.33 12.05
C ASP A 29 8.23 16.59 10.75
N TYR A 30 8.25 17.35 9.66
CA TYR A 30 8.56 16.83 8.34
C TYR A 30 9.63 17.71 7.72
N ALA A 31 10.45 17.12 6.85
CA ALA A 31 11.36 17.90 6.03
C ALA A 31 10.57 18.99 5.28
N PRO A 32 11.13 20.21 5.11
CA PRO A 32 10.53 21.26 4.28
C PRO A 32 10.60 20.89 2.79
N TRP A 33 9.80 21.55 1.94
CA TRP A 33 9.82 21.27 0.50
C TRP A 33 11.22 21.54 -0.04
N GLY A 34 11.73 20.62 -0.87
CA GLY A 34 13.11 20.65 -1.32
C GLY A 34 13.40 19.58 -2.36
N GLU A 35 14.68 19.27 -2.51
CA GLU A 35 15.21 18.46 -3.61
C GLU A 35 14.51 17.10 -3.77
N ARG A 36 14.27 16.39 -2.66
CA ARG A 36 13.58 15.09 -2.69
C ARG A 36 12.21 15.17 -3.37
N ARG A 37 11.38 16.14 -2.99
CA ARG A 37 10.04 16.31 -3.56
C ARG A 37 10.07 16.91 -4.96
N ARG A 38 11.09 17.70 -5.31
CA ARG A 38 11.35 18.12 -6.68
C ARG A 38 11.63 16.92 -7.58
N LEU A 39 12.51 16.01 -7.16
CA LEU A 39 12.83 14.78 -7.87
C LEU A 39 11.61 13.86 -8.01
N GLU A 40 10.82 13.71 -6.95
CA GLU A 40 9.57 12.94 -6.99
C GLU A 40 8.57 13.54 -7.99
N ALA A 41 8.33 14.86 -7.92
CA ALA A 41 7.45 15.56 -8.85
C ALA A 41 7.93 15.46 -10.30
N GLU A 42 9.23 15.57 -10.55
CA GLU A 42 9.81 15.39 -11.89
C GLU A 42 9.67 13.96 -12.39
N ALA A 43 9.86 12.96 -11.54
CA ALA A 43 9.66 11.56 -11.88
C ALA A 43 8.19 11.25 -12.18
N VAL A 44 7.25 11.81 -11.40
CA VAL A 44 5.81 11.70 -11.65
C VAL A 44 5.46 12.37 -12.98
N ALA A 45 5.87 13.61 -13.20
CA ALA A 45 5.59 14.35 -14.42
C ALA A 45 6.18 13.67 -15.67
N GLY A 46 7.42 13.18 -15.59
CA GLY A 46 8.08 12.46 -16.68
C GLY A 46 7.47 11.08 -16.97
N ALA A 47 6.72 10.52 -16.01
CA ALA A 47 6.02 9.26 -16.16
C ALA A 47 4.51 9.42 -16.43
N ASP A 48 3.96 10.64 -16.39
CA ASP A 48 2.53 10.89 -16.56
C ASP A 48 2.01 10.36 -17.90
N GLY A 49 0.89 9.67 -17.82
CA GLY A 49 0.22 9.05 -18.95
C GLY A 49 -1.25 9.38 -19.03
N TRP A 50 -1.74 10.32 -18.21
CA TRP A 50 -3.15 10.63 -18.14
C TRP A 50 -3.73 11.10 -19.49
N PRO A 51 -4.95 10.67 -19.89
CA PRO A 51 -5.85 9.72 -19.22
C PRO A 51 -5.66 8.25 -19.67
N ARG A 52 -4.54 7.90 -20.30
CA ARG A 52 -4.29 6.53 -20.77
C ARG A 52 -4.07 5.56 -19.61
N TYR A 53 -3.40 6.03 -18.56
CA TYR A 53 -3.21 5.36 -17.29
C TYR A 53 -2.94 6.40 -16.19
N ARG A 54 -2.95 5.96 -14.92
CA ARG A 54 -2.60 6.75 -13.74
C ARG A 54 -1.12 6.61 -13.39
N THR A 55 -0.52 7.68 -12.88
CA THR A 55 0.83 7.66 -12.29
C THR A 55 0.76 7.79 -10.77
N ASP A 56 1.25 6.77 -10.06
CA ASP A 56 1.28 6.74 -8.60
C ASP A 56 2.67 7.17 -8.08
N PRO A 57 2.77 8.10 -7.12
CA PRO A 57 4.04 8.58 -6.60
C PRO A 57 4.76 7.57 -5.69
N GLY A 58 4.09 6.48 -5.31
CA GLY A 58 4.67 5.44 -4.48
C GLY A 58 4.40 5.60 -2.98
N LEU A 59 5.02 4.70 -2.22
CA LEU A 59 4.83 4.58 -0.76
C LEU A 59 5.75 5.54 0.00
N GLU A 60 6.97 5.76 -0.50
CA GLU A 60 8.04 6.51 0.15
C GLU A 60 7.82 8.03 0.07
N GLN A 61 7.01 8.54 0.99
CA GLN A 61 6.64 9.95 1.07
C GLN A 61 7.39 10.66 2.22
N SER A 62 7.61 11.97 2.08
CA SER A 62 8.05 12.81 3.21
C SER A 62 6.89 13.25 4.08
N THR A 63 5.76 13.57 3.49
CA THR A 63 4.50 13.85 4.18
C THR A 63 3.37 13.02 3.57
N ALA A 64 2.36 12.68 4.37
CA ALA A 64 1.24 11.85 3.89
C ALA A 64 0.36 12.52 2.81
N ASN A 65 0.58 13.80 2.50
CA ASN A 65 -0.08 14.54 1.42
C ASN A 65 0.84 14.90 0.27
N ASP A 66 2.10 14.44 0.28
CA ASP A 66 3.00 14.59 -0.87
C ASP A 66 2.33 14.13 -2.18
N PRO A 67 1.57 13.01 -2.23
CA PRO A 67 0.88 12.59 -3.45
C PRO A 67 0.00 13.65 -4.10
N LEU A 68 -0.66 14.51 -3.32
CA LEU A 68 -1.49 15.59 -3.84
C LEU A 68 -0.66 16.76 -4.40
N THR A 69 0.54 16.96 -3.87
CA THR A 69 1.42 18.08 -4.23
C THR A 69 2.34 17.77 -5.41
N VAL A 70 2.71 16.51 -5.60
CA VAL A 70 3.62 16.07 -6.68
C VAL A 70 2.87 15.66 -7.96
N GLY A 71 1.54 15.84 -8.00
CA GLY A 71 0.70 15.48 -9.15
C GLY A 71 0.36 13.99 -9.23
N GLY A 72 0.43 13.27 -8.09
CA GLY A 72 0.12 11.86 -8.01
C GLY A 72 -1.36 11.55 -8.28
N GLN A 73 -1.61 10.42 -8.94
CA GLN A 73 -2.93 9.92 -9.31
C GLN A 73 -3.24 8.57 -8.63
N GLY A 74 -2.46 8.22 -7.59
CA GLY A 74 -2.64 7.03 -6.77
C GLY A 74 -3.76 7.13 -5.74
N GLY A 75 -3.86 6.15 -4.85
CA GLY A 75 -4.83 6.10 -3.76
C GLY A 75 -4.36 6.72 -2.44
N ALA A 76 -3.08 7.07 -2.32
CA ALA A 76 -2.49 7.60 -1.10
C ALA A 76 -2.86 9.07 -0.88
N TYR A 77 -3.37 9.38 0.31
CA TYR A 77 -3.53 10.75 0.83
C TYR A 77 -3.83 10.71 2.33
N TYR A 78 -3.70 11.87 2.98
CA TYR A 78 -4.15 12.10 4.35
C TYR A 78 -5.34 13.06 4.42
N SER A 79 -6.34 12.69 5.22
CA SER A 79 -7.38 13.62 5.64
C SER A 79 -7.93 13.26 7.02
N SER A 80 -8.22 14.29 7.82
CA SER A 80 -9.02 14.16 9.05
C SER A 80 -10.43 13.62 8.78
N HIS A 81 -10.88 13.66 7.53
CA HIS A 81 -12.21 13.25 7.08
C HIS A 81 -12.14 12.19 5.98
N THR A 82 -11.08 11.37 5.95
CA THR A 82 -10.99 10.20 5.05
C THR A 82 -12.25 9.34 5.23
N PRO A 83 -13.05 9.10 4.18
CA PRO A 83 -14.27 8.31 4.29
C PRO A 83 -13.97 6.87 4.74
N ASP A 84 -14.73 6.36 5.70
CA ASP A 84 -14.58 4.99 6.23
C ASP A 84 -14.64 3.92 5.12
N VAL A 85 -15.53 4.09 4.14
CA VAL A 85 -15.62 3.19 2.98
C VAL A 85 -14.32 3.14 2.17
N THR A 86 -13.60 4.25 2.05
CA THR A 86 -12.31 4.31 1.34
C THR A 86 -11.27 3.55 2.14
N THR A 87 -11.13 3.84 3.44
CA THR A 87 -10.18 3.13 4.32
C THR A 87 -10.44 1.64 4.35
N ARG A 88 -11.71 1.20 4.50
CA ARG A 88 -12.07 -0.22 4.49
C ARG A 88 -11.79 -0.89 3.15
N THR A 89 -12.04 -0.20 2.03
CA THR A 89 -11.75 -0.74 0.69
C THR A 89 -10.25 -0.92 0.49
N PHE A 90 -9.45 0.09 0.80
CA PHE A 90 -7.99 0.01 0.66
C PHE A 90 -7.40 -1.05 1.60
N LEU A 91 -7.85 -1.12 2.85
CA LEU A 91 -7.44 -2.17 3.79
C LEU A 91 -7.81 -3.57 3.28
N ALA A 92 -9.02 -3.75 2.73
CA ALA A 92 -9.45 -5.01 2.14
C ALA A 92 -8.61 -5.41 0.92
N LEU A 93 -8.04 -4.44 0.19
CA LEU A 93 -7.09 -4.68 -0.90
C LEU A 93 -5.64 -4.82 -0.42
N GLY A 94 -5.40 -4.80 0.89
CA GLY A 94 -4.08 -5.01 1.48
C GLY A 94 -3.23 -3.75 1.56
N ALA A 95 -3.82 -2.57 1.43
CA ALA A 95 -3.12 -1.32 1.61
C ALA A 95 -2.85 -1.02 3.10
N GLY A 96 -1.73 -0.36 3.38
CA GLY A 96 -1.39 0.12 4.70
C GLY A 96 -2.03 1.47 5.01
N TRP A 97 -1.90 1.88 6.28
CA TRP A 97 -2.29 3.22 6.71
C TRP A 97 -1.55 3.64 7.97
N THR A 98 -1.45 4.95 8.18
CA THR A 98 -1.01 5.55 9.45
C THR A 98 -2.10 6.49 10.00
N SER A 99 -1.83 7.13 11.13
CA SER A 99 -2.74 8.09 11.76
C SER A 99 -4.14 7.53 12.02
N ARG A 100 -4.24 6.27 12.49
CA ARG A 100 -5.53 5.61 12.79
C ARG A 100 -6.46 5.51 11.57
N GLY A 101 -5.92 5.29 10.38
CA GLY A 101 -6.68 5.07 9.13
C GLY A 101 -6.92 6.35 8.33
N ARG A 102 -6.33 7.48 8.75
CA ARG A 102 -6.50 8.78 8.11
C ARG A 102 -5.51 9.06 6.99
N ALA A 103 -4.32 8.48 7.07
CA ALA A 103 -3.30 8.52 6.02
C ALA A 103 -3.29 7.17 5.31
N LEU A 104 -3.92 7.09 4.16
CA LEU A 104 -3.95 5.87 3.33
C LEU A 104 -2.68 5.76 2.50
N GLN A 105 -2.20 4.54 2.33
CA GLN A 105 -1.07 4.24 1.47
C GLN A 105 -1.55 3.53 0.20
N SER A 106 -0.90 3.78 -0.93
CA SER A 106 -1.12 2.97 -2.14
C SER A 106 -0.38 1.64 -1.99
N PRO A 107 -1.00 0.49 -2.26
CA PRO A 107 -0.29 -0.79 -2.30
C PRO A 107 0.63 -0.84 -3.53
N ASP A 108 1.90 -1.13 -3.32
CA ASP A 108 2.86 -1.43 -4.40
C ASP A 108 2.66 -2.88 -4.87
N ASN A 109 1.67 -3.04 -5.76
CA ASN A 109 1.23 -4.35 -6.21
C ASN A 109 0.65 -4.26 -7.64
N PRO A 110 1.17 -5.08 -8.58
CA PRO A 110 0.79 -5.00 -9.99
C PRO A 110 -0.67 -5.40 -10.26
N VAL A 111 -1.32 -6.14 -9.36
CA VAL A 111 -2.74 -6.47 -9.47
C VAL A 111 -3.61 -5.27 -9.12
N THR A 112 -3.28 -4.54 -8.04
CA THR A 112 -3.97 -3.28 -7.74
C THR A 112 -3.67 -2.22 -8.79
N ASP A 113 -2.46 -2.20 -9.34
CA ASP A 113 -2.12 -1.31 -10.45
C ASP A 113 -3.01 -1.61 -11.68
N ALA A 114 -3.23 -2.87 -12.03
CA ALA A 114 -4.17 -3.24 -13.09
C ALA A 114 -5.63 -2.86 -12.77
N VAL A 115 -6.08 -3.05 -11.52
CA VAL A 115 -7.44 -2.69 -11.08
C VAL A 115 -7.69 -1.19 -11.12
N PHE A 116 -6.69 -0.39 -10.75
CA PHE A 116 -6.77 1.07 -10.72
C PHE A 116 -6.20 1.74 -11.98
N SER A 117 -5.79 0.97 -12.99
CA SER A 117 -5.13 1.46 -14.20
C SER A 117 -3.89 2.33 -13.92
N VAL A 118 -3.08 1.97 -12.93
CA VAL A 118 -1.80 2.62 -12.60
C VAL A 118 -0.71 2.06 -13.53
N GLY A 119 -0.35 2.81 -14.57
CA GLY A 119 0.63 2.36 -15.56
C GLY A 119 2.07 2.73 -15.22
N ALA A 120 2.26 3.63 -14.24
CA ALA A 120 3.56 4.01 -13.75
C ALA A 120 3.53 4.23 -12.23
N ARG A 121 4.58 3.77 -11.55
CA ARG A 121 4.78 3.95 -10.11
C ARG A 121 6.19 4.45 -9.85
N VAL A 122 6.31 5.59 -9.16
CA VAL A 122 7.59 6.10 -8.68
C VAL A 122 7.98 5.34 -7.41
N HIS A 123 9.27 5.04 -7.28
CA HIS A 123 9.86 4.50 -6.06
C HIS A 123 10.96 5.46 -5.62
N MET A 124 10.67 6.20 -4.56
CA MET A 124 11.66 7.05 -3.91
C MET A 124 12.47 6.22 -2.91
N PRO A 125 13.70 6.60 -2.60
CA PRO A 125 14.42 6.05 -1.46
C PRO A 125 13.65 6.35 -0.17
N ARG A 126 13.85 5.59 0.91
CA ARG A 126 13.26 5.94 2.22
C ARG A 126 13.62 7.37 2.61
N ASP A 127 12.68 8.10 3.19
CA ASP A 127 12.94 9.46 3.66
C ASP A 127 13.94 9.42 4.84
N PRO A 128 15.13 10.03 4.72
CA PRO A 128 16.10 10.09 5.81
C PRO A 128 15.67 10.97 6.98
N HIS A 129 14.68 11.86 6.81
CA HIS A 129 14.14 12.68 7.90
C HIS A 129 13.34 11.84 8.91
N GLN A 130 12.82 10.70 8.48
CA GLN A 130 12.04 9.80 9.32
C GLN A 130 12.98 8.88 10.10
N VAL A 131 13.21 9.19 11.38
CA VAL A 131 14.23 8.55 12.25
C VAL A 131 14.13 7.02 12.38
N TRP A 132 12.96 6.44 12.12
CA TRP A 132 12.77 4.98 12.15
C TRP A 132 13.12 4.29 10.83
N ASN A 133 13.34 5.03 9.75
CA ASN A 133 13.73 4.46 8.47
C ASN A 133 15.20 4.03 8.53
N ARG A 134 15.47 2.85 7.98
CA ARG A 134 16.86 2.45 7.69
C ARG A 134 17.41 3.34 6.56
N PRO A 135 18.72 3.64 6.55
CA PRO A 135 19.36 4.33 5.45
C PRO A 135 19.05 3.65 4.11
N ASP A 136 18.80 4.46 3.09
CA ASP A 136 18.45 3.99 1.75
C ASP A 136 19.11 4.86 0.69
N ALA A 137 20.07 4.26 -0.01
CA ALA A 137 20.84 4.91 -1.07
C ALA A 137 20.41 4.45 -2.47
N ARG A 138 19.29 3.72 -2.59
CA ARG A 138 18.75 3.33 -3.90
C ARG A 138 18.46 4.59 -4.72
N PRO A 139 18.55 4.54 -6.06
CA PRO A 139 18.14 5.68 -6.88
C PRO A 139 16.61 5.79 -6.93
N VAL A 140 16.12 6.97 -7.31
CA VAL A 140 14.73 7.13 -7.73
C VAL A 140 14.50 6.26 -8.98
N THR A 141 13.47 5.43 -8.97
CA THR A 141 13.11 4.59 -10.11
C THR A 141 11.64 4.71 -10.45
N VAL A 142 11.27 4.36 -11.68
CA VAL A 142 9.89 4.29 -12.12
C VAL A 142 9.62 2.89 -12.64
N THR A 143 8.72 2.17 -11.97
CA THR A 143 8.17 0.93 -12.51
C THR A 143 7.06 1.28 -13.49
N ARG A 144 7.12 0.68 -14.68
CA ARG A 144 6.04 0.76 -15.67
C ARG A 144 5.35 -0.59 -15.80
N GLN A 145 4.03 -0.58 -15.85
CA GLN A 145 3.20 -1.78 -15.95
C GLN A 145 2.27 -1.66 -17.15
N ASP A 146 2.04 -2.79 -17.81
CA ASP A 146 0.98 -2.86 -18.79
C ASP A 146 -0.37 -2.99 -18.07
N VAL A 147 -1.24 -2.00 -18.22
CA VAL A 147 -2.51 -1.92 -17.48
C VAL A 147 -3.71 -1.70 -18.40
N PRO A 148 -4.92 -2.09 -17.97
CA PRO A 148 -6.15 -1.79 -18.70
C PRO A 148 -6.42 -0.27 -18.79
N PRO A 149 -7.21 0.18 -19.79
CA PRO A 149 -7.68 1.57 -19.84
C PRO A 149 -8.47 1.93 -18.58
N LEU A 150 -8.61 3.24 -18.27
CA LEU A 150 -9.30 3.72 -17.06
C LEU A 150 -10.73 3.17 -16.90
N VAL A 151 -11.40 2.93 -18.03
CA VAL A 151 -12.75 2.35 -18.07
C VAL A 151 -12.66 0.97 -18.70
N THR A 152 -13.05 -0.03 -17.93
CA THR A 152 -13.06 -1.44 -18.36
C THR A 152 -14.48 -2.00 -18.31
N VAL A 153 -14.72 -3.13 -18.99
CA VAL A 153 -16.03 -3.79 -18.97
C VAL A 153 -15.93 -5.11 -18.24
N ARG A 154 -16.78 -5.31 -17.24
CA ARG A 154 -16.91 -6.58 -16.49
C ARG A 154 -18.13 -7.37 -16.97
N PRO A 155 -18.07 -8.71 -16.98
CA PRO A 155 -19.23 -9.55 -17.30
C PRO A 155 -20.45 -9.23 -16.41
N PRO A 156 -21.69 -9.42 -16.90
CA PRO A 156 -22.88 -9.36 -16.07
C PRO A 156 -22.77 -10.28 -14.84
N GLY A 157 -23.28 -9.83 -13.68
CA GLY A 157 -23.22 -10.60 -12.43
C GLY A 157 -21.86 -10.60 -11.72
N ALA A 158 -20.84 -9.93 -12.26
CA ALA A 158 -19.52 -9.81 -11.63
C ALA A 158 -19.46 -8.84 -10.43
N ALA A 159 -20.59 -8.28 -10.00
CA ALA A 159 -20.62 -7.35 -8.88
C ALA A 159 -20.19 -8.04 -7.58
N ALA A 160 -19.11 -7.54 -6.98
CA ALA A 160 -18.61 -8.07 -5.73
C ALA A 160 -19.56 -7.74 -4.56
N SER A 161 -20.14 -8.76 -3.92
CA SER A 161 -20.77 -8.66 -2.60
C SER A 161 -19.75 -8.84 -1.46
N GLY A 162 -19.39 -7.76 -0.77
CA GLY A 162 -18.55 -7.78 0.44
C GLY A 162 -17.05 -7.99 0.21
N TRP A 163 -16.25 -7.88 1.27
CA TRP A 163 -14.82 -8.18 1.24
C TRP A 163 -14.55 -9.48 2.01
N GLU A 164 -13.67 -10.31 1.46
CA GLU A 164 -13.10 -11.46 2.16
C GLU A 164 -11.94 -11.01 3.06
N ARG A 165 -11.41 -11.94 3.87
CA ARG A 165 -10.22 -11.69 4.70
C ARG A 165 -8.96 -11.48 3.87
N SER A 166 -8.78 -12.30 2.85
CA SER A 166 -7.55 -12.32 2.06
C SER A 166 -7.53 -11.15 1.08
N PRO A 167 -6.56 -10.22 1.18
CA PRO A 167 -6.47 -9.12 0.23
C PRO A 167 -6.16 -9.62 -1.18
N PHE A 168 -5.42 -10.72 -1.32
CA PHE A 168 -5.16 -11.35 -2.61
C PHE A 168 -6.45 -11.80 -3.30
N ARG A 169 -7.40 -12.39 -2.55
CA ARG A 169 -8.71 -12.78 -3.09
C ARG A 169 -9.58 -11.59 -3.42
N ASN A 170 -9.54 -10.53 -2.61
CA ASN A 170 -10.26 -9.29 -2.89
C ASN A 170 -9.75 -8.59 -4.15
N GLN A 171 -8.43 -8.56 -4.35
CA GLN A 171 -7.80 -8.03 -5.56
C GLN A 171 -8.22 -8.83 -6.80
N GLU A 172 -8.13 -10.17 -6.77
CA GLU A 172 -8.58 -11.04 -7.86
C GLU A 172 -10.06 -10.86 -8.20
N ARG A 173 -10.88 -10.59 -7.18
CA ARG A 173 -12.31 -10.33 -7.35
C ARG A 173 -12.56 -9.06 -8.15
N LEU A 174 -11.82 -7.98 -7.88
CA LEU A 174 -11.92 -6.73 -8.66
C LEU A 174 -11.30 -6.87 -10.06
N LEU A 175 -10.22 -7.63 -10.18
CA LEU A 175 -9.59 -7.96 -11.46
C LEU A 175 -10.52 -8.81 -12.34
N GLY A 176 -11.28 -9.72 -11.74
CA GLY A 176 -12.12 -10.71 -12.42
C GLY A 176 -11.35 -11.95 -12.87
N ALA A 177 -10.17 -12.21 -12.29
CA ALA A 177 -9.31 -13.34 -12.66
C ALA A 177 -8.50 -13.85 -11.46
N ARG A 178 -8.23 -15.16 -11.42
CA ARG A 178 -7.35 -15.79 -10.43
C ARG A 178 -5.90 -15.69 -10.88
N VAL A 179 -5.10 -14.89 -10.18
CA VAL A 179 -3.69 -14.62 -10.50
C VAL A 179 -2.74 -14.99 -9.36
N TYR A 180 -3.25 -15.24 -8.15
CA TYR A 180 -2.49 -15.70 -7.00
C TYR A 180 -2.73 -17.17 -6.71
N THR A 181 -1.64 -17.89 -6.44
CA THR A 181 -1.66 -19.09 -5.60
C THR A 181 -1.46 -18.67 -4.16
N LEU A 182 -2.35 -19.12 -3.27
CA LEU A 182 -2.26 -18.88 -1.82
C LEU A 182 -1.83 -20.20 -1.17
N PRO A 183 -0.52 -20.39 -0.90
CA PRO A 183 -0.04 -21.62 -0.31
C PRO A 183 -0.41 -21.71 1.18
N THR A 184 -0.49 -22.94 1.68
CA THR A 184 -0.43 -23.17 3.12
C THR A 184 0.90 -22.66 3.65
N THR A 185 0.86 -21.92 4.74
CA THR A 185 2.05 -21.38 5.40
C THR A 185 2.32 -22.14 6.71
N ALA A 186 3.59 -22.24 7.07
CA ALA A 186 4.00 -22.76 8.38
C ALA A 186 5.04 -21.82 9.00
N LEU A 187 4.78 -21.39 10.24
CA LEU A 187 5.64 -20.50 11.00
C LEU A 187 6.46 -21.29 12.04
N ARG A 188 7.77 -21.04 12.07
CA ARG A 188 8.69 -21.61 13.07
C ARG A 188 9.45 -20.50 13.79
N SER A 189 9.72 -20.69 15.08
CA SER A 189 10.63 -19.83 15.84
C SER A 189 12.09 -20.09 15.46
N ASP A 190 12.99 -19.26 15.99
CA ASP A 190 14.43 -19.30 15.73
C ASP A 190 15.10 -20.64 16.13
N ASP A 191 14.62 -21.26 17.21
CA ASP A 191 15.01 -22.62 17.65
C ASP A 191 14.44 -23.74 16.76
N GLY A 192 13.69 -23.36 15.72
CA GLY A 192 13.05 -24.27 14.81
C GLY A 192 11.81 -24.94 15.40
N ALA A 193 11.27 -24.55 16.55
CA ALA A 193 10.00 -25.08 17.03
C ALA A 193 8.81 -24.52 16.20
N PRO A 194 7.74 -25.29 15.96
CA PRO A 194 6.53 -24.74 15.36
C PRO A 194 5.90 -23.71 16.31
N VAL A 195 5.52 -22.54 15.78
CA VAL A 195 4.79 -21.54 16.58
C VAL A 195 3.39 -22.08 16.84
N ALA A 196 2.93 -21.96 18.09
CA ALA A 196 1.60 -22.41 18.48
C ALA A 196 0.52 -21.63 17.72
N ASP A 197 -0.29 -22.36 16.96
CA ASP A 197 -1.49 -21.84 16.30
C ASP A 197 -2.61 -21.68 17.34
N ARG A 198 -2.56 -20.57 18.08
CA ARG A 198 -3.53 -20.27 19.15
C ARG A 198 -4.81 -19.62 18.62
N ASN A 199 -4.87 -19.32 17.33
CA ASN A 199 -5.98 -18.58 16.72
C ASN A 199 -6.24 -19.11 15.31
N ALA A 200 -7.50 -19.47 15.02
CA ALA A 200 -7.94 -20.05 13.75
C ALA A 200 -7.57 -19.27 12.47
N ARG A 201 -7.00 -18.06 12.58
CA ARG A 201 -6.77 -17.12 11.47
C ARG A 201 -5.34 -16.59 11.39
N ALA A 202 -4.54 -16.70 12.46
CA ALA A 202 -3.21 -16.11 12.49
C ALA A 202 -2.34 -16.73 13.60
N TYR A 203 -1.03 -16.73 13.38
CA TYR A 203 -0.05 -16.96 14.42
C TYR A 203 0.11 -15.72 15.29
N GLU A 204 0.16 -15.91 16.61
CA GLU A 204 0.59 -14.87 17.56
C GLU A 204 2.11 -14.92 17.70
N VAL A 205 2.76 -13.76 17.65
CA VAL A 205 4.21 -13.65 17.71
C VAL A 205 4.63 -12.62 18.75
N GLU A 206 5.73 -12.95 19.44
CA GLU A 206 6.42 -12.07 20.38
C GLU A 206 7.69 -11.51 19.72
N PRO A 207 8.38 -10.53 20.31
CA PRO A 207 9.67 -10.09 19.81
C PRO A 207 10.66 -11.26 19.65
N GLY A 208 11.22 -11.42 18.45
CA GLY A 208 12.05 -12.58 18.11
C GLY A 208 12.25 -12.78 16.61
N SER A 209 12.98 -13.83 16.24
CA SER A 209 13.17 -14.25 14.86
C SER A 209 12.27 -15.44 14.53
N TYR A 210 11.66 -15.42 13.35
CA TYR A 210 10.79 -16.48 12.86
C TYR A 210 11.05 -16.78 11.39
N THR A 211 10.75 -18.00 10.97
CA THR A 211 10.74 -18.41 9.56
C THR A 211 9.33 -18.80 9.14
N LEU A 212 8.77 -18.02 8.21
CA LEU A 212 7.51 -18.33 7.53
C LEU A 212 7.82 -19.08 6.23
N SER A 213 7.42 -20.34 6.17
CA SER A 213 7.66 -21.21 5.02
C SER A 213 6.40 -21.44 4.19
N ALA A 214 6.55 -21.53 2.88
CA ALA A 214 5.46 -21.82 1.94
C ALA A 214 6.01 -22.44 0.64
N SER A 215 5.13 -22.89 -0.25
CA SER A 215 5.51 -23.40 -1.58
C SER A 215 4.84 -22.58 -2.70
N CYS A 216 5.62 -21.86 -3.50
CA CYS A 216 5.12 -21.12 -4.65
C CYS A 216 5.36 -21.87 -5.97
N PRO A 217 4.46 -21.75 -6.96
CA PRO A 217 4.74 -22.21 -8.32
C PRO A 217 5.99 -21.53 -8.91
N ALA A 218 6.64 -22.20 -9.87
CA ALA A 218 7.77 -21.62 -10.58
C ALA A 218 7.38 -20.30 -11.29
N GLY A 219 8.31 -19.35 -11.34
CA GLY A 219 8.08 -18.03 -11.95
C GLY A 219 7.18 -17.08 -11.15
N SER A 220 6.84 -17.40 -9.90
CA SER A 220 5.98 -16.55 -9.09
C SER A 220 6.72 -15.31 -8.57
N ARG A 221 5.99 -14.21 -8.38
CA ARG A 221 6.40 -13.09 -7.51
C ARG A 221 5.72 -13.24 -6.15
N VAL A 222 6.51 -13.21 -5.09
CA VAL A 222 6.05 -13.41 -3.72
C VAL A 222 5.67 -12.07 -3.09
N PHE A 223 4.48 -12.04 -2.50
CA PHE A 223 3.99 -10.93 -1.71
C PHE A 223 3.68 -11.39 -0.29
N LEU A 224 3.98 -10.53 0.69
CA LEU A 224 3.72 -10.74 2.11
C LEU A 224 2.62 -9.81 2.60
N TRP A 225 1.63 -10.36 3.31
CA TRP A 225 0.58 -9.64 4.00
C TRP A 225 0.63 -9.94 5.50
N THR A 226 1.21 -9.02 6.26
CA THR A 226 1.34 -9.09 7.73
C THR A 226 1.01 -7.72 8.33
N PRO A 227 -0.27 -7.30 8.26
CA PRO A 227 -0.66 -5.90 8.50
C PRO A 227 -0.42 -5.45 9.94
N ASP A 228 -0.35 -6.39 10.87
CA ASP A 228 -0.24 -6.15 12.32
C ASP A 228 1.15 -6.53 12.86
N LEU A 229 2.16 -6.66 11.98
CA LEU A 229 3.54 -6.97 12.34
C LEU A 229 4.42 -5.72 12.36
N PHE A 230 5.24 -5.55 13.40
CA PHE A 230 6.29 -4.54 13.45
C PHE A 230 7.69 -5.18 13.41
N GLY A 231 8.50 -4.81 12.43
CA GLY A 231 9.88 -5.27 12.29
C GLY A 231 10.31 -5.37 10.83
N THR A 232 10.92 -6.49 10.43
CA THR A 232 11.38 -6.71 9.05
C THR A 232 11.04 -8.08 8.48
N ALA A 233 10.98 -8.17 7.16
CA ALA A 233 10.77 -9.41 6.41
C ALA A 233 11.81 -9.56 5.30
N LEU A 234 12.42 -10.72 5.15
CA LEU A 234 13.39 -11.03 4.10
C LEU A 234 13.05 -12.37 3.45
N LEU A 235 12.97 -12.41 2.12
CA LEU A 235 12.81 -13.65 1.37
C LEU A 235 14.17 -14.31 1.13
N GLY A 236 14.32 -15.57 1.54
CA GLY A 236 15.59 -16.29 1.47
C GLY A 236 16.61 -15.75 2.47
N THR A 237 17.88 -15.83 2.11
CA THR A 237 19.03 -15.44 2.97
C THR A 237 19.81 -14.25 2.42
N ALA A 238 19.41 -13.69 1.28
CA ALA A 238 20.13 -12.64 0.58
C ALA A 238 19.18 -11.52 0.14
N GLY A 239 19.69 -10.28 0.12
CA GLY A 239 18.95 -9.08 -0.25
C GLY A 239 18.65 -8.18 0.96
N ASP A 240 18.00 -7.05 0.69
CA ASP A 240 17.62 -6.09 1.72
C ASP A 240 16.27 -6.49 2.35
N PRO A 241 16.21 -6.62 3.68
CA PRO A 241 14.93 -6.81 4.36
C PRO A 241 13.95 -5.69 3.98
N GLN A 242 12.68 -6.00 3.93
CA GLN A 242 11.61 -5.02 3.82
C GLN A 242 11.12 -4.66 5.22
N ASP A 243 10.87 -3.38 5.47
CA ASP A 243 10.31 -2.94 6.74
C ASP A 243 8.81 -3.24 6.79
N VAL A 244 8.35 -3.81 7.90
CA VAL A 244 6.94 -4.06 8.19
C VAL A 244 6.55 -3.17 9.36
N ARG A 245 5.56 -2.29 9.17
CA ARG A 245 5.24 -1.22 10.13
C ARG A 245 3.77 -1.24 10.55
N GLY A 246 3.29 -2.39 11.04
CA GLY A 246 2.01 -2.52 11.74
C GLY A 246 2.19 -2.26 13.23
N ASP A 247 1.34 -1.42 13.81
CA ASP A 247 1.41 -1.04 15.24
C ASP A 247 0.06 -0.43 15.61
N LEU A 248 -0.93 -1.29 15.82
CA LEU A 248 -2.28 -0.87 16.16
C LEU A 248 -2.30 -0.15 17.52
N PRO A 249 -3.19 0.84 17.69
CA PRO A 249 -4.17 1.34 16.72
C PRO A 249 -3.62 2.41 15.77
N ALA A 250 -2.33 2.74 15.83
CA ALA A 250 -1.76 3.89 15.14
C ALA A 250 -1.53 3.67 13.64
N ARG A 251 -1.15 2.45 13.25
CA ARG A 251 -0.82 2.09 11.86
C ARG A 251 -1.04 0.61 11.55
N ARG A 252 -1.22 0.29 10.27
CA ARG A 252 -1.15 -1.06 9.70
C ARG A 252 -0.18 -1.09 8.53
N ALA A 253 0.59 -2.17 8.40
CA ALA A 253 1.45 -2.38 7.25
C ALA A 253 0.64 -2.75 5.99
N GLY A 254 1.07 -2.26 4.83
CA GLY A 254 0.57 -2.71 3.55
C GLY A 254 1.19 -4.05 3.13
N ILE A 255 0.64 -4.65 2.08
CA ILE A 255 1.28 -5.77 1.37
C ILE A 255 2.65 -5.33 0.88
N LEU A 256 3.63 -6.22 1.03
CA LEU A 256 5.01 -5.99 0.61
C LEU A 256 5.39 -6.92 -0.54
N PRO A 257 5.95 -6.40 -1.65
CA PRO A 257 6.63 -7.23 -2.63
C PRO A 257 7.94 -7.74 -2.02
N LEU A 258 8.12 -9.07 -1.98
CA LEU A 258 9.36 -9.68 -1.51
C LEU A 258 10.32 -10.06 -2.64
N GLY A 259 9.81 -10.14 -3.88
CA GLY A 259 10.61 -10.48 -5.06
C GLY A 259 10.22 -11.82 -5.70
N PRO A 260 11.03 -12.34 -6.64
CA PRO A 260 10.80 -13.63 -7.26
C PRO A 260 10.97 -14.78 -6.25
N GLY A 261 10.14 -15.82 -6.35
CA GLY A 261 10.26 -17.02 -5.53
C GLY A 261 9.57 -18.24 -6.16
N SER A 262 10.22 -19.40 -6.09
CA SER A 262 9.74 -20.65 -6.68
C SER A 262 10.03 -21.84 -5.77
N GLY A 263 9.19 -22.86 -5.85
CA GLY A 263 9.31 -24.03 -5.00
C GLY A 263 9.12 -23.67 -3.52
N ARG A 264 9.89 -24.33 -2.65
CA ARG A 264 9.88 -24.02 -1.22
C ARG A 264 10.56 -22.67 -0.98
N ILE A 265 9.83 -21.74 -0.41
CA ILE A 265 10.32 -20.44 0.01
C ILE A 265 10.37 -20.36 1.54
N ALA A 266 11.27 -19.51 2.04
CA ALA A 266 11.39 -19.15 3.44
C ALA A 266 11.46 -17.63 3.54
N VAL A 267 10.60 -17.05 4.37
CA VAL A 267 10.62 -15.63 4.72
C VAL A 267 11.05 -15.51 6.16
N THR A 268 12.22 -14.91 6.38
CA THR A 268 12.71 -14.56 7.71
C THR A 268 11.97 -13.32 8.19
N LEU A 269 11.28 -13.44 9.32
CA LEU A 269 10.59 -12.34 9.99
C LEU A 269 11.38 -11.98 11.25
N ARG A 270 11.83 -10.74 11.37
CA ARG A 270 12.37 -10.20 12.62
C ARG A 270 11.30 -9.34 13.25
N VAL A 271 10.76 -9.80 14.36
CA VAL A 271 9.66 -9.19 15.09
C VAL A 271 10.22 -8.38 16.24
N GLU A 272 9.84 -7.11 16.31
CA GLU A 272 10.33 -6.19 17.36
C GLU A 272 9.26 -5.87 18.41
N ARG A 273 8.00 -6.17 18.11
CA ARG A 273 6.85 -5.96 19.00
C ARG A 273 5.85 -7.11 18.88
N PRO A 274 5.07 -7.40 19.94
CA PRO A 274 4.00 -8.38 19.84
C PRO A 274 3.06 -8.07 18.68
N GLY A 275 2.62 -9.10 17.96
CA GLY A 275 1.80 -8.92 16.76
C GLY A 275 1.21 -10.24 16.25
N SER A 276 0.75 -10.21 14.99
CA SER A 276 0.21 -11.42 14.35
C SER A 276 0.63 -11.60 12.89
N VAL A 277 0.70 -12.86 12.47
CA VAL A 277 1.01 -13.28 11.11
C VAL A 277 -0.18 -14.09 10.57
N PRO A 278 -0.98 -13.56 9.64
CA PRO A 278 -2.12 -14.29 9.06
C PRO A 278 -1.71 -15.62 8.40
N HIS A 279 -2.59 -16.62 8.41
CA HIS A 279 -2.33 -17.90 7.73
C HIS A 279 -2.26 -17.75 6.20
N ASP A 280 -3.00 -16.79 5.65
CA ASP A 280 -3.03 -16.38 4.25
C ASP A 280 -2.06 -15.20 3.95
N SER A 281 -0.95 -15.15 4.68
CA SER A 281 0.06 -14.09 4.58
C SER A 281 0.88 -14.11 3.30
N ILE A 282 0.93 -15.22 2.55
CA ILE A 282 1.70 -15.32 1.31
C ILE A 282 0.78 -15.34 0.08
N GLY A 283 1.07 -14.45 -0.86
CA GLY A 283 0.49 -14.47 -2.21
C GLY A 283 1.57 -14.73 -3.26
N CYS A 284 1.50 -15.87 -3.95
CA CYS A 284 2.38 -16.18 -5.07
C CYS A 284 1.70 -15.72 -6.37
N LEU A 285 2.05 -14.54 -6.88
CA LEU A 285 1.51 -13.99 -8.13
C LEU A 285 2.10 -14.73 -9.32
N ALA A 286 1.25 -15.19 -10.23
CA ALA A 286 1.62 -15.72 -11.54
C ALA A 286 1.61 -14.59 -12.59
N PRO A 287 2.78 -14.10 -13.05
CA PRO A 287 2.85 -12.96 -13.98
C PRO A 287 2.08 -13.19 -15.29
N ASP A 288 2.15 -14.39 -15.85
CA ASP A 288 1.47 -14.73 -17.11
C ASP A 288 -0.06 -14.68 -16.99
N ARG A 289 -0.60 -15.10 -15.83
CA ARG A 289 -2.04 -15.03 -15.56
C ARG A 289 -2.49 -13.58 -15.41
N LEU A 290 -1.68 -12.74 -14.78
CA LEU A 290 -1.95 -11.30 -14.71
C LEU A 290 -1.92 -10.66 -16.10
N ALA A 291 -0.90 -10.96 -16.91
CA ALA A 291 -0.81 -10.46 -18.28
C ALA A 291 -2.02 -10.88 -19.13
N ALA A 292 -2.46 -12.14 -19.03
CA ALA A 292 -3.66 -12.63 -19.71
C ALA A 292 -4.93 -11.90 -19.25
N ALA A 293 -5.08 -11.65 -17.95
CA ALA A 293 -6.20 -10.89 -17.39
C ALA A 293 -6.22 -9.44 -17.91
N VAL A 294 -5.06 -8.76 -17.88
CA VAL A 294 -4.90 -7.40 -18.43
C VAL A 294 -5.23 -7.36 -19.92
N ALA A 295 -4.70 -8.30 -20.71
CA ALA A 295 -5.00 -8.38 -22.14
C ALA A 295 -6.50 -8.60 -22.41
N GLY A 296 -7.17 -9.40 -21.58
CA GLY A 296 -8.63 -9.55 -21.62
C GLY A 296 -9.36 -8.24 -21.37
N LEU A 297 -8.97 -7.51 -20.32
CA LEU A 297 -9.57 -6.21 -19.96
C LEU A 297 -9.30 -5.12 -20.99
N LYS A 298 -8.16 -5.14 -21.68
CA LYS A 298 -7.86 -4.23 -22.79
C LYS A 298 -8.72 -4.50 -24.02
N ARG A 299 -8.97 -5.78 -24.32
CA ARG A 299 -9.78 -6.17 -25.50
C ARG A 299 -11.24 -5.72 -25.38
N THR A 300 -11.80 -5.71 -24.18
CA THR A 300 -13.21 -5.34 -23.94
C THR A 300 -13.39 -3.94 -23.34
N GLY A 301 -12.34 -3.35 -22.77
CA GLY A 301 -12.34 -2.02 -22.18
C GLY A 301 -12.34 -0.90 -23.22
N ALA A 302 -12.33 0.34 -22.73
CA ALA A 302 -12.45 1.51 -23.59
C ALA A 302 -11.30 1.64 -24.58
N THR A 303 -11.62 1.88 -25.86
CA THR A 303 -10.66 2.18 -26.92
C THR A 303 -10.24 3.65 -26.90
N ARG A 304 -11.09 4.52 -26.34
CA ARG A 304 -10.79 5.93 -26.08
C ARG A 304 -11.42 6.37 -24.77
N VAL A 305 -10.67 7.13 -23.99
CA VAL A 305 -11.16 7.80 -22.78
C VAL A 305 -10.86 9.29 -22.89
N THR A 306 -11.87 10.11 -22.64
CA THR A 306 -11.74 11.57 -22.54
C THR A 306 -12.20 11.98 -21.16
N VAL A 307 -11.37 12.78 -20.47
CA VAL A 307 -11.67 13.33 -19.15
C VAL A 307 -11.83 14.83 -19.29
N SER A 308 -12.93 15.36 -18.77
CA SER A 308 -13.17 16.80 -18.62
C SER A 308 -13.29 17.17 -17.14
N GLY A 309 -13.41 18.47 -16.84
CA GLY A 309 -13.70 18.92 -15.47
C GLY A 309 -15.05 18.45 -14.92
N SER A 310 -15.95 17.94 -15.78
CA SER A 310 -17.31 17.52 -15.41
C SER A 310 -17.59 16.03 -15.59
N GLY A 311 -16.65 15.24 -16.11
CA GLY A 311 -16.89 13.80 -16.24
C GLY A 311 -15.85 13.03 -17.04
N VAL A 312 -16.16 11.74 -17.22
CA VAL A 312 -15.37 10.78 -18.00
C VAL A 312 -16.24 10.22 -19.11
N ARG A 313 -15.81 10.37 -20.36
CA ARG A 313 -16.43 9.74 -21.53
C ARG A 313 -15.55 8.59 -21.99
N ALA A 314 -16.15 7.42 -22.18
CA ALA A 314 -15.46 6.23 -22.67
C ALA A 314 -16.13 5.69 -23.94
N GLU A 315 -15.36 5.45 -24.98
CA GLU A 315 -15.79 4.74 -26.17
C GLU A 315 -15.44 3.25 -26.00
N LEU A 316 -16.44 2.37 -26.05
CA LEU A 316 -16.26 0.94 -25.91
C LEU A 316 -16.24 0.25 -27.28
N PRO A 317 -15.53 -0.89 -27.42
CA PRO A 317 -15.57 -1.72 -28.62
C PRO A 317 -17.00 -2.12 -28.99
N ALA A 318 -17.29 -2.21 -30.29
CA ALA A 318 -18.56 -2.71 -30.79
C ALA A 318 -18.85 -4.11 -30.23
N GLY A 319 -20.07 -4.33 -29.73
CA GLY A 319 -20.47 -5.60 -29.12
C GLY A 319 -19.99 -5.82 -27.69
N ALA A 320 -19.36 -4.83 -27.03
CA ALA A 320 -19.10 -4.88 -25.60
C ALA A 320 -20.41 -5.05 -24.81
N ARG A 321 -20.45 -6.05 -23.93
CA ARG A 321 -21.59 -6.35 -23.06
C ARG A 321 -21.12 -6.47 -21.62
N GLY A 322 -21.91 -5.93 -20.69
CA GLY A 322 -21.61 -6.02 -19.25
C GLY A 322 -21.69 -4.68 -18.55
N VAL A 323 -20.94 -4.54 -17.46
CA VAL A 323 -20.90 -3.35 -16.61
C VAL A 323 -19.61 -2.59 -16.88
N ALA A 324 -19.73 -1.32 -17.29
CA ALA A 324 -18.60 -0.42 -17.37
C ALA A 324 -18.14 -0.06 -15.94
N VAL A 325 -16.85 -0.18 -15.68
CA VAL A 325 -16.23 0.05 -14.37
C VAL A 325 -15.14 1.08 -14.51
N LEU A 326 -15.21 2.09 -13.64
CA LEU A 326 -14.20 3.10 -13.40
C LEU A 326 -13.93 3.13 -11.89
N ALA A 327 -12.67 3.05 -11.49
CA ALA A 327 -12.29 3.27 -10.11
C ALA A 327 -12.17 4.78 -9.84
N ALA A 328 -12.94 5.28 -8.88
CA ALA A 328 -12.93 6.64 -8.41
C ALA A 328 -13.25 6.68 -6.90
N PRO A 329 -12.78 7.69 -6.15
CA PRO A 329 -13.26 7.92 -4.80
C PRO A 329 -14.78 8.07 -4.78
N ARG A 330 -15.44 7.51 -3.76
CA ARG A 330 -16.90 7.66 -3.61
C ARG A 330 -17.21 9.10 -3.18
N ILE A 331 -17.51 9.94 -4.15
CA ILE A 331 -17.90 11.33 -3.94
C ILE A 331 -19.41 11.45 -4.24
N ALA A 332 -20.17 12.04 -3.31
CA ALA A 332 -21.58 12.33 -3.54
C ALA A 332 -21.74 13.23 -4.78
N GLY A 333 -22.70 12.92 -5.66
CA GLY A 333 -22.96 13.68 -6.89
C GLY A 333 -22.34 13.09 -8.16
N TRP A 334 -21.50 12.05 -8.07
CA TRP A 334 -21.13 11.26 -9.24
C TRP A 334 -22.30 10.42 -9.73
N THR A 335 -22.60 10.51 -11.03
CA THR A 335 -23.52 9.63 -11.74
C THR A 335 -22.77 9.00 -12.91
N CYS A 336 -22.73 7.67 -12.97
CA CYS A 336 -22.18 6.92 -14.10
C CYS A 336 -23.22 6.75 -15.19
#